data_AF-A0A9D4EAP0-F1
#
_entry.id   AF-A0A9D4EAP0-F1
#
_cell.length_a   1.000
_cell.length_b   1.000
_cell.length_c   1.000
_cell.angle_alpha   90.00
_cell.angle_beta   90.00
_cell.angle_gamma   90.00
#
_symmetry.space_group_name_H-M   'P 1'
#
loop_
_entity.id
_entity.type
_entity.pdbx_description
1 polymer ?
#
loop_
_entity_poly.entity_id
_entity_poly.type
_entity_poly.pdbx_seq_one_letter_code
_entity_poly.pdbx_strand_id
1 'polypeptide(L)'
;MYGDLCLRTMYGDLCLGATYGDLCLGTMYVDLCLETMYGDLCLENMHGDLCLGAMYGDLCLETMYGDLCLEIMYGDLCLGTLRNDYASV
;
A
#
# COMPACT_ATOMS: atom_id res chain seq x y z
N MET A 1 10.46 8.93 7.11
CA MET A 1 9.43 9.64 7.91
C MET A 1 9.31 8.94 9.25
N TYR A 2 9.13 9.70 10.34
CA TYR A 2 8.85 9.15 11.66
C TYR A 2 7.48 9.62 12.13
N GLY A 3 6.67 8.70 12.63
CA GLY A 3 5.30 8.93 13.09
C GLY A 3 4.26 8.42 12.09
N ASP A 4 3.02 8.36 12.56
CA ASP A 4 1.90 7.77 11.84
C ASP A 4 1.29 8.79 10.86
N LEU A 5 0.82 8.29 9.71
CA LEU A 5 0.18 9.10 8.69
C LEU A 5 -1.17 8.53 8.29
N CYS A 6 -2.20 9.36 8.42
CA CYS A 6 -3.56 9.03 8.01
C CYS A 6 -3.99 9.94 6.86
N LEU A 7 -4.32 9.37 5.71
CA LEU A 7 -4.80 10.10 4.54
C LEU A 7 -6.15 9.57 4.11
N ARG A 8 -7.13 10.47 3.96
CA ARG A 8 -8.50 10.10 3.58
C ARG A 8 -8.63 9.87 2.07
N THR A 9 -8.12 10.81 1.28
CA THR A 9 -8.19 10.78 -0.17
C THR A 9 -6.96 11.43 -0.75
N MET A 10 -6.32 10.78 -1.73
CA MET A 10 -5.16 11.32 -2.43
C MET A 10 -5.35 11.25 -3.94
N TYR A 11 -4.85 12.28 -4.61
CA TYR A 11 -4.66 12.35 -6.06
C TYR A 11 -3.21 12.78 -6.32
N GLY A 12 -2.47 12.01 -7.13
CA GLY A 12 -1.02 12.14 -7.38
C GLY A 12 -0.16 11.05 -6.70
N ASP A 13 0.86 10.59 -7.41
CA ASP A 13 1.73 9.47 -7.00
C ASP A 13 2.46 9.76 -5.68
N LEU A 14 2.63 8.73 -4.87
CA LEU A 14 3.34 8.80 -3.59
C LEU A 14 4.50 7.81 -3.57
N CYS A 15 5.71 8.36 -3.41
CA CYS A 15 6.93 7.57 -3.21
C CYS A 15 7.54 7.92 -1.85
N LEU A 16 7.66 6.93 -0.97
CA LEU A 16 8.35 7.06 0.31
C LEU A 16 9.53 6.08 0.37
N GLY A 17 10.69 6.57 0.84
CA GLY A 17 11.86 5.74 1.07
C GLY A 17 11.70 4.89 2.33
N ALA A 18 12.22 5.38 3.46
CA ALA A 18 12.05 4.74 4.76
C ALA A 18 10.93 5.40 5.59
N THR A 19 9.94 4.62 6.01
CA THR A 19 8.87 5.05 6.93
C THR A 19 8.93 4.26 8.24
N TYR A 20 8.76 4.96 9.35
CA TYR A 20 8.70 4.40 10.70
C TYR A 20 7.43 4.93 11.38
N GLY A 21 6.45 4.05 11.57
CA GLY A 21 5.10 4.38 12.01
C GLY A 21 4.05 3.86 11.04
N ASP A 22 2.80 3.90 11.47
CA ASP A 22 1.69 3.27 10.78
C ASP A 22 1.14 4.17 9.67
N LEU A 23 0.67 3.56 8.58
CA LEU A 23 0.07 4.23 7.44
C LEU A 23 -1.38 3.77 7.26
N CYS A 24 -2.32 4.71 7.38
CA CYS A 24 -3.74 4.45 7.17
C CYS A 24 -4.24 5.28 5.98
N LEU A 25 -4.53 4.61 4.86
CA LEU A 25 -4.91 5.21 3.60
C LEU A 25 -6.35 4.79 3.24
N GLY A 26 -7.24 5.77 3.11
CA GLY A 26 -8.64 5.54 2.75
C GLY A 26 -8.81 5.25 1.25
N THR A 27 -8.95 6.29 0.44
CA THR A 27 -9.12 6.15 -1.01
C THR A 27 -7.93 6.75 -1.77
N MET A 28 -7.24 5.91 -2.53
CA MET A 28 -6.07 6.27 -3.32
C MET A 28 -6.39 6.07 -4.80
N TYR A 29 -6.19 7.09 -5.63
CA TYR A 29 -6.36 7.01 -7.10
C TYR A 29 -5.01 7.14 -7.82
N VAL A 30 -3.99 6.50 -7.27
CA VAL A 30 -2.57 6.79 -7.53
C VAL A 30 -1.72 5.55 -7.32
N ASP A 31 -0.52 5.57 -7.88
CA ASP A 31 0.50 4.56 -7.60
C ASP A 31 1.22 4.89 -6.29
N LEU A 32 1.45 3.86 -5.46
CA LEU A 32 2.13 3.95 -4.18
C LEU A 32 3.40 3.10 -4.20
N CYS A 33 4.55 3.74 -4.03
CA CYS A 33 5.83 3.07 -3.87
C CYS A 33 6.39 3.29 -2.46
N LEU A 34 6.59 2.22 -1.69
CA LEU A 34 7.33 2.26 -0.42
C LEU A 34 8.56 1.37 -0.50
N GLU A 35 9.74 1.94 -0.29
CA GLU A 35 10.99 1.17 -0.32
C GLU A 35 11.19 0.36 0.96
N THR A 36 11.01 0.98 2.12
CA THR A 36 11.12 0.32 3.42
C THR A 36 10.12 0.88 4.42
N MET A 37 9.33 0.01 5.03
CA MET A 37 8.37 0.36 6.06
C MET A 37 8.61 -0.44 7.34
N TYR A 38 8.58 0.26 8.47
CA TYR A 38 8.50 -0.30 9.82
C TYR A 38 7.21 0.21 10.48
N GLY A 39 6.23 -0.67 10.63
CA GLY A 39 4.86 -0.31 11.04
C GLY A 39 3.82 -0.95 10.12
N ASP A 40 2.56 -0.77 10.45
CA ASP A 40 1.44 -1.40 9.74
C ASP A 40 0.93 -0.51 8.61
N LEU A 41 0.49 -1.13 7.51
CA LEU A 41 -0.15 -0.45 6.38
C LEU A 41 -1.58 -0.94 6.23
N CYS A 42 -2.52 -0.01 6.40
CA CYS A 42 -3.94 -0.22 6.13
C CYS A 42 -4.38 0.58 4.91
N LEU A 43 -4.92 -0.10 3.90
CA LEU A 43 -5.43 0.46 2.66
C LEU A 43 -6.87 0.01 2.42
N GLU A 44 -7.83 0.93 2.45
CA GLU A 44 -9.24 0.59 2.21
C GLU A 44 -9.52 0.42 0.71
N ASN A 45 -9.22 1.45 -0.09
CA ASN A 45 -9.52 1.46 -1.53
C ASN A 45 -8.35 2.05 -2.32
N MET A 46 -7.77 1.26 -3.21
CA MET A 46 -6.73 1.69 -4.13
C MET A 46 -7.15 1.49 -5.58
N HIS A 47 -6.95 2.53 -6.40
CA HIS A 47 -7.05 2.51 -7.85
C HIS A 47 -5.69 2.98 -8.40
N GLY A 48 -4.82 2.02 -8.68
CA GLY A 48 -3.40 2.22 -8.98
C GLY A 48 -2.57 1.07 -8.41
N ASP A 49 -1.27 1.11 -8.69
CA ASP A 49 -0.35 0.05 -8.33
C ASP A 49 0.27 0.26 -6.94
N LEU A 50 0.48 -0.82 -6.19
CA LEU A 50 1.22 -0.82 -4.92
C LEU A 50 2.52 -1.59 -5.07
N CYS A 51 3.64 -0.89 -4.92
CA CYS A 51 4.97 -1.48 -4.87
C CYS A 51 5.57 -1.32 -3.47
N LEU A 52 5.88 -2.44 -2.82
CA LEU A 52 6.54 -2.49 -1.51
C LEU A 52 7.84 -3.30 -1.61
N GLY A 53 8.96 -2.64 -1.29
CA GLY A 53 10.27 -3.28 -1.20
C GLY A 53 10.36 -4.16 0.04
N ALA A 54 10.58 -3.56 1.21
CA ALA A 54 10.63 -4.26 2.49
C ALA A 54 9.59 -3.73 3.48
N MET A 55 8.80 -4.63 4.05
CA MET A 55 7.85 -4.31 5.12
C MET A 55 8.12 -5.13 6.37
N TYR A 56 8.16 -4.43 7.51
CA TYR A 56 8.24 -5.01 8.86
C TYR A 56 7.02 -4.54 9.65
N GLY A 57 5.96 -5.35 9.61
CA GLY A 57 4.61 -4.99 10.07
C GLY A 57 3.56 -5.67 9.19
N ASP A 58 2.30 -5.41 9.49
CA ASP A 58 1.17 -6.05 8.83
C ASP A 58 0.65 -5.20 7.65
N LEU A 59 0.25 -5.87 6.57
CA LEU A 59 -0.44 -5.25 5.43
C LEU A 59 -1.91 -5.69 5.41
N CYS A 60 -2.80 -4.73 5.59
CA CYS A 60 -4.23 -4.91 5.39
C CYS A 60 -4.67 -4.12 4.15
N LEU A 61 -5.16 -4.82 3.14
CA LEU A 61 -5.71 -4.21 1.93
C LEU A 61 -7.13 -4.72 1.68
N GLU A 62 -8.12 -3.84 1.69
CA GLU A 62 -9.53 -4.22 1.52
C GLU A 62 -9.90 -4.33 0.03
N THR A 63 -9.67 -3.29 -0.76
CA THR A 63 -9.96 -3.29 -2.20
C THR A 63 -8.84 -2.62 -3.01
N MET A 64 -8.36 -3.30 -4.04
CA MET A 64 -7.40 -2.76 -5.01
C MET A 64 -7.81 -3.08 -6.44
N TYR A 65 -7.70 -2.04 -7.28
CA TYR A 65 -7.78 -2.08 -8.73
C TYR A 65 -6.42 -1.64 -9.27
N GLY A 66 -5.60 -2.59 -9.70
CA GLY A 66 -4.19 -2.40 -10.03
C GLY A 66 -3.36 -3.60 -9.60
N ASP A 67 -2.04 -3.48 -9.75
CA ASP A 67 -1.09 -4.54 -9.42
C ASP A 67 -0.48 -4.35 -8.03
N LEU A 68 -0.31 -5.47 -7.30
CA LEU A 68 0.39 -5.53 -6.02
C LEU A 68 1.74 -6.23 -6.19
N CYS A 69 2.81 -5.49 -5.95
CA CYS A 69 4.18 -6.00 -5.89
C CYS A 69 4.72 -5.93 -4.47
N LEU A 70 5.12 -7.08 -3.93
CA LEU A 70 5.72 -7.24 -2.60
C LEU A 70 7.02 -8.02 -2.74
N GLU A 71 8.16 -7.44 -2.37
CA GLU A 71 9.44 -8.14 -2.43
C GLU A 71 9.74 -8.89 -1.12
N ILE A 72 9.70 -8.20 0.02
CA ILE A 72 9.99 -8.79 1.34
C ILE A 72 8.95 -8.31 2.35
N MET A 73 8.37 -9.25 3.08
CA MET A 73 7.41 -8.97 4.15
C MET A 73 7.72 -9.81 5.39
N TYR A 74 7.73 -9.15 6.54
CA TYR A 74 7.78 -9.73 7.86
C TYR A 74 6.56 -9.26 8.66
N GLY A 75 5.50 -10.05 8.62
CA GLY A 75 4.21 -9.76 9.22
C GLY A 75 3.11 -10.51 8.50
N ASP A 76 1.86 -10.16 8.79
CA ASP A 76 0.69 -10.76 8.18
C ASP A 76 0.23 -9.97 6.94
N LEU A 77 -0.23 -10.72 5.93
CA LEU A 77 -0.81 -10.16 4.70
C LEU A 77 -2.30 -10.50 4.64
N CYS A 78 -3.14 -9.48 4.82
CA CYS A 78 -4.58 -9.58 4.66
C CYS A 78 -5.02 -8.89 3.38
N LEU A 79 -5.46 -9.68 2.38
CA LEU A 79 -5.99 -9.18 1.12
C LEU A 79 -7.49 -9.47 1.03
N GLY A 80 -8.28 -8.44 0.78
CA GLY A 80 -9.68 -8.54 0.41
C GLY A 80 -9.85 -8.78 -1.08
N THR A 81 -10.34 -7.77 -1.81
CA THR A 81 -10.55 -7.84 -3.25
C THR A 81 -9.36 -7.24 -4.00
N LEU A 82 -8.65 -8.09 -4.75
CA LEU A 82 -7.62 -7.65 -5.69
C LEU A 82 -8.12 -7.86 -7.13
N ARG A 83 -8.13 -6.80 -7.92
CA ARG A 83 -8.44 -6.83 -9.35
C ARG A 83 -7.30 -6.20 -10.13
N ASN A 84 -6.51 -7.03 -10.78
CA ASN A 84 -5.42 -6.56 -11.62
C ASN A 84 -5.98 -5.96 -12.91
N ASP A 85 -5.23 -5.00 -13.47
CA ASP A 85 -5.59 -4.29 -14.70
C ASP A 85 -5.40 -5.14 -15.97
N TYR A 86 -5.00 -6.41 -15.83
CA TYR A 86 -5.07 -7.41 -16.89
C TYR A 86 -6.54 -7.78 -17.18
N ALA A 87 -7.22 -6.92 -17.92
CA ALA A 87 -8.31 -7.32 -18.78
C ALA A 87 -7.78 -8.40 -19.73
N SER A 88 -8.22 -9.64 -19.50
CA SER A 88 -8.01 -10.81 -20.36
C SER A 88 -8.13 -10.45 -21.85
N VAL A 89 -7.11 -10.79 -22.63
CA VAL A 89 -7.22 -11.10 -24.07
C VAL A 89 -8.11 -12.32 -24.24
#